data_AF-A0A937DT01-F1
#
_entry.id   AF-A0A937DT01-F1
#
_cell.length_a   1.000
_cell.length_b   1.000
_cell.length_c   1.000
_cell.angle_alpha   90.00
_cell.angle_beta   90.00
_cell.angle_gamma   90.00
#
_symmetry.space_group_name_H-M   'P 1'
#
loop_
_entity.id
_entity.type
_entity.pdbx_description
1 polymer ?
#
loop_
_entity_poly.entity_id
_entity_poly.type
_entity_poly.pdbx_seq_one_letter_code
_entity_poly.pdbx_strand_id
1 'polypeptide(L)' 'MARRFTLPKLVVATHNRGKAGEIRTMLGPFGVEIVSAGELGLPSP' A
#
# COMPACT_ATOMS: atom_id res chain seq x y z
N MET A 1 1.57 21.02 -2.63
CA MET A 1 1.01 20.74 -1.29
C MET A 1 0.50 19.31 -1.24
N ALA A 2 0.76 18.56 -0.17
CA ALA A 2 0.16 17.25 0.05
C ALA A 2 -1.27 17.41 0.61
N ARG A 3 -2.22 16.63 0.11
CA ARG A 3 -3.58 16.56 0.69
C ARG A 3 -3.60 15.52 1.81
N ARG A 4 -4.47 15.71 2.80
CA ARG A 4 -4.72 14.67 3.81
C ARG A 4 -5.32 13.44 3.14
N PHE A 5 -4.78 12.28 3.48
CA PHE A 5 -5.35 11.00 3.07
C PHE A 5 -6.47 10.62 4.04
N THR A 6 -7.64 10.30 3.50
CA THR A 6 -8.88 10.09 4.27
C THR A 6 -9.61 8.80 3.87
N LEU A 7 -9.00 8.00 2.98
CA LEU A 7 -9.60 6.76 2.50
C LEU A 7 -9.19 5.58 3.39
N PRO A 8 -10.01 4.53 3.49
CA PRO A 8 -9.70 3.35 4.31
C PRO A 8 -8.64 2.44 3.69
N LYS A 9 -8.34 2.59 2.39
CA LYS A 9 -7.46 1.69 1.63
C LYS A 9 -6.45 2.46 0.78
N LEU A 10 -5.18 2.10 0.92
CA LEU A 10 -4.05 2.65 0.17
C LEU A 10 -3.42 1.58 -0.73
N VAL A 11 -3.43 1.83 -2.04
CA VAL A 11 -2.74 0.99 -3.02
C VAL A 11 -1.28 1.43 -3.15
N VAL A 12 -0.35 0.49 -2.98
CA VAL A 12 1.09 0.71 -3.14
C VAL A 12 1.54 0.15 -4.48
N ALA A 13 2.17 0.99 -5.29
CA ALA A 13 2.71 0.61 -6.61
C ALA A 13 3.98 -0.24 -6.49
N THR A 14 3.85 -1.46 -5.97
CA THR A 14 4.93 -2.45 -5.91
C THR A 14 4.42 -3.87 -6.11
N HIS A 15 5.24 -4.69 -6.76
CA HIS A 15 5.06 -6.15 -6.83
C HIS A 15 5.93 -6.89 -5.81
N ASN A 16 6.82 -6.18 -5.12
CA ASN A 16 7.72 -6.78 -4.15
C ASN A 16 6.97 -7.06 -2.84
N ARG A 17 6.80 -8.35 -2.53
CA ARG A 17 6.10 -8.81 -1.31
C ARG A 17 6.78 -8.35 -0.02
N GLY A 18 8.11 -8.32 0.02
CA GLY A 18 8.88 -7.83 1.18
C GLY A 18 8.60 -6.35 1.45
N LYS A 19 8.70 -5.52 0.39
CA LYS A 19 8.39 -4.08 0.48
C LYS A 19 6.94 -3.82 0.88
N ALA A 20 5.99 -4.56 0.32
CA ALA A 20 4.59 -4.46 0.70
C ALA A 20 4.38 -4.81 2.19
N GLY A 21 5.07 -5.83 2.69
CA GLY A 21 5.08 -6.21 4.11
C GLY A 21 5.64 -5.13 5.02
N GLU A 22 6.77 -4.55 4.69
CA GLU A 22 7.38 -3.44 5.44
C GLU A 22 6.44 -2.24 5.54
N ILE A 23 5.84 -1.83 4.41
CA ILE A 23 4.89 -0.70 4.38
C ILE A 23 3.63 -1.00 5.21
N ARG A 24 3.12 -2.23 5.14
CA ARG A 24 1.97 -2.66 5.95
C ARG A 24 2.28 -2.58 7.44
N THR A 25 3.46 -3.03 7.87
CA THR A 25 3.91 -2.92 9.26
C THR A 25 4.04 -1.45 9.69
N MET A 26 4.66 -0.61 8.86
CA MET A 26 4.85 0.82 9.16
C MET A 26 3.53 1.58 9.28
N LEU A 27 2.55 1.25 8.43
CA LEU A 27 1.27 1.97 8.36
C LEU A 27 0.13 1.33 9.18
N GLY A 28 0.34 0.13 9.72
CA GLY A 28 -0.64 -0.59 10.53
C GLY A 28 -1.26 0.22 11.68
N PRO A 29 -0.49 1.03 12.45
CA PRO A 29 -1.04 1.86 13.52
C PRO A 29 -2.07 2.91 13.07
N PHE A 30 -2.13 3.24 11.78
CA PHE A 30 -3.06 4.23 11.24
C PHE A 30 -4.41 3.63 10.79
N GLY A 31 -4.58 2.31 10.91
CA GLY A 31 -5.84 1.64 10.56
C GLY A 31 -6.19 1.67 9.06
N VAL A 32 -5.20 1.88 8.20
CA VAL A 32 -5.38 1.89 6.73
C VAL A 32 -5.08 0.50 6.17
N GLU A 33 -5.96 -0.01 5.32
CA GLU A 33 -5.74 -1.23 4.55
C GLU A 33 -4.65 -0.98 3.47
N ILE A 34 -3.55 -1.75 3.54
CA ILE A 34 -2.46 -1.67 2.56
C ILE A 34 -2.57 -2.84 1.57
N VAL A 35 -2.71 -2.49 0.28
CA VAL A 35 -2.75 -3.45 -0.83
C VAL A 35 -1.70 -3.06 -1.88
N SER A 36 -0.95 -4.04 -2.36
CA SER A 36 0.09 -3.87 -3.36
C SER A 36 -0.44 -4.06 -4.79
N ALA A 37 0.24 -3.48 -5.77
CA ALA A 37 -0.06 -3.70 -7.18
C ALA A 37 0.00 -5.18 -7.57
N GLY A 38 0.96 -5.94 -7.00
CA GLY A 38 1.08 -7.37 -7.20
C GLY A 38 -0.12 -8.17 -6.65
N GLU A 39 -0.68 -7.79 -5.50
CA GLU A 39 -1.90 -8.43 -4.95
C GLU A 39 -3.14 -8.14 -5.81
N LEU A 40 -3.14 -7.02 -6.54
CA LEU A 40 -4.21 -6.66 -7.48
C LEU A 40 -4.03 -7.29 -8.87
N GLY A 41 -2.93 -8.02 -9.12
CA GLY A 41 -2.63 -8.58 -10.43
C GLY A 41 -2.42 -7.52 -11.52
N LEU A 42 -2.05 -6.29 -11.15
CA LEU A 42 -1.73 -5.24 -12.11
C LEU A 42 -0.45 -5.61 -12.88
N PRO A 43 -0.23 -5.07 -14.08
CA PRO A 43 1.04 -5.28 -14.76
C PRO A 43 2.21 -4.64 -13.99
N SER A 44 3.32 -5.36 -13.89
CA SER A 44 4.58 -4.75 -13.44
C SER A 44 5.15 -3.92 -14.59
N PRO A 45 5.75 -2.74 -14.32
CA PRO A 45 6.74 -2.17 -15.22
C PRO A 45 7.96 -3.09 -15.33
#